data_AF-A0A392MHN9-F1
#
_entry.id   AF-A0A392MHN9-F1
#
_cell.length_a   1.000
_cell.length_b   1.000
_cell.length_c   1.000
_cell.angle_alpha   90.00
_cell.angle_beta   90.00
_cell.angle_gamma   90.00
#
_symmetry.space_group_name_H-M   'P 1'
#
loop_
_entity.id
_entity.type
_entity.pdbx_description
1 polymer ?
#
loop_
_entity_poly.entity_id
_entity_poly.type
_entity_poly.pdbx_seq_one_letter_code
_entity_poly.pdbx_strand_id
1 'polypeptide(L)'
;LVNEEVGSLVWQGVELSIPEDLSELFGTTLPTVVYLEIPNGESFAEALHIKGIPYVVFWKNAFSQYAACHFRQAFFSVVQSSCTHTWDAFHLAHASFELYCVQNSQVLPNDSNDADSDMGPHLLGDCLKINVDPPEMGEEEDEDDEESSGNLPSIQIHDDEVNLRFLICGAPSTV
;
A
#
# COMPACT_ATOMS: atom_id res chain seq x y z
N LEU A 1 2.56 -28.25 5.53
CA LEU A 1 1.34 -27.43 5.60
C LEU A 1 0.70 -27.55 4.24
N VAL A 2 -0.49 -28.13 4.15
CA VAL A 2 -1.21 -28.13 2.88
C VAL A 2 -1.57 -26.66 2.64
N ASN A 3 -1.09 -26.08 1.53
CA ASN A 3 -1.46 -24.72 1.14
C ASN A 3 -2.95 -24.73 0.80
N GLU A 4 -3.80 -24.53 1.81
CA GLU A 4 -5.23 -24.34 1.60
C GLU A 4 -5.41 -23.03 0.81
N GLU A 5 -6.04 -23.15 -0.35
CA GLU A 5 -6.40 -22.01 -1.18
C GLU A 5 -7.54 -21.23 -0.53
N VAL A 6 -7.57 -19.92 -0.76
CA VAL A 6 -8.67 -19.08 -0.28
C VAL A 6 -9.90 -19.30 -1.15
N GLY A 7 -11.04 -19.57 -0.50
CA GLY A 7 -12.30 -19.90 -1.15
C GLY A 7 -13.10 -18.68 -1.64
N SER A 8 -14.33 -18.93 -2.11
CA SER A 8 -15.22 -17.90 -2.63
C SER A 8 -15.81 -16.98 -1.54
N LEU A 9 -16.35 -15.84 -1.98
CA LEU A 9 -16.95 -14.84 -1.10
C LEU A 9 -18.30 -15.31 -0.57
N VAL A 10 -18.39 -15.60 0.73
CA VAL A 10 -19.64 -15.97 1.39
C VAL A 10 -19.98 -14.96 2.48
N TRP A 11 -21.13 -14.32 2.36
CA TRP A 11 -21.65 -13.36 3.34
C TRP A 11 -22.95 -13.88 3.96
N GLN A 12 -22.98 -14.02 5.28
CA GLN A 12 -24.14 -14.54 6.03
C GLN A 12 -24.68 -15.89 5.49
N GLY A 13 -23.81 -16.73 4.93
CA GLY A 13 -24.18 -18.03 4.36
C GLY A 13 -24.69 -17.97 2.92
N VAL A 14 -24.70 -16.79 2.29
CA VAL A 14 -25.00 -16.60 0.86
C VAL A 14 -23.70 -16.34 0.11
N GLU A 15 -23.47 -17.08 -0.97
CA GLU A 15 -22.34 -16.83 -1.85
C GLU A 15 -22.60 -15.59 -2.70
N LEU A 16 -21.73 -14.59 -2.58
CA LEU A 16 -21.79 -13.35 -3.36
C LEU A 16 -20.98 -13.55 -4.64
N SER A 17 -21.63 -14.17 -5.62
CA SER A 17 -21.01 -14.50 -6.91
C SER A 17 -21.03 -13.35 -7.92
N ILE A 18 -21.81 -12.30 -7.64
CA ILE A 18 -22.04 -11.18 -8.54
C ILE A 18 -21.46 -9.89 -7.91
N PRO A 19 -20.64 -9.11 -8.63
CA PRO A 19 -20.03 -7.87 -8.13
C PRO A 19 -21.03 -6.81 -7.62
N GLU A 20 -22.20 -6.75 -8.24
CA GLU A 20 -23.30 -5.87 -7.84
C GLU A 20 -23.79 -6.19 -6.42
N ASP A 21 -23.92 -7.46 -6.05
CA ASP A 21 -24.39 -7.88 -4.73
C ASP A 21 -23.42 -7.41 -3.62
N LEU A 22 -22.11 -7.50 -3.88
CA LEU A 22 -21.08 -6.98 -2.98
C LEU A 22 -21.16 -5.46 -2.88
N SER A 23 -21.38 -4.78 -4.00
CA SER A 23 -21.50 -3.34 -4.03
C SER A 23 -22.69 -2.86 -3.20
N GLU A 24 -23.82 -3.57 -3.25
CA GLU A 24 -25.04 -3.26 -2.46
C GLU A 24 -24.85 -3.35 -0.95
N LEU A 25 -23.85 -4.09 -0.45
CA LEU A 25 -23.53 -4.14 0.99
C LEU A 25 -23.11 -2.78 1.55
N PHE A 26 -22.56 -1.90 0.70
CA PHE A 26 -22.13 -0.58 1.11
C PHE A 26 -23.29 0.42 1.04
N GLY A 27 -23.55 1.08 2.17
CA GLY A 27 -24.56 2.12 2.29
C GLY A 27 -24.13 3.45 1.65
N THR A 28 -24.71 4.56 2.13
CA THR A 28 -24.40 5.91 1.61
C THR A 28 -23.01 6.41 1.97
N THR A 29 -22.45 5.92 3.08
CA THR A 29 -21.10 6.26 3.52
C THR A 29 -20.14 5.18 3.08
N LEU A 30 -19.32 5.49 2.08
CA LEU A 30 -18.34 4.56 1.52
C LEU A 30 -17.03 4.61 2.32
N PRO A 31 -16.35 3.46 2.51
CA PRO A 31 -15.02 3.43 3.09
C PRO A 31 -13.98 4.03 2.14
N THR A 32 -12.87 4.52 2.70
CA THR A 32 -11.72 5.02 1.92
C THR A 32 -10.97 3.88 1.23
N VAL A 33 -10.91 2.71 1.85
CA VAL A 33 -10.26 1.52 1.31
C VAL A 33 -11.07 0.26 1.59
N VAL A 34 -11.12 -0.65 0.62
CA VAL A 34 -11.61 -2.03 0.80
C VAL A 34 -10.51 -3.01 0.40
N TYR A 35 -10.31 -4.05 1.21
CA TYR A 35 -9.44 -5.18 0.88
C TYR A 35 -10.28 -6.43 0.62
N LEU A 36 -10.19 -6.95 -0.61
CA LEU A 36 -10.88 -8.13 -1.10
C LEU A 36 -9.95 -9.33 -1.07
N GLU A 37 -10.04 -10.14 -0.02
CA GLU A 37 -9.30 -11.40 0.12
C GLU A 37 -10.09 -12.54 -0.56
N ILE A 38 -10.27 -12.45 -1.88
CA ILE A 38 -10.96 -13.46 -2.69
C ILE A 38 -10.18 -13.72 -3.98
N PRO A 39 -10.15 -14.96 -4.49
CA PRO A 39 -9.49 -15.27 -5.76
C PRO A 39 -10.26 -14.66 -6.92
N ASN A 40 -9.54 -14.24 -7.97
CA ASN A 40 -10.13 -13.64 -9.18
C ASN A 40 -11.04 -12.44 -8.88
N GLY A 41 -10.64 -11.59 -7.94
CA GLY A 41 -11.44 -10.48 -7.41
C GLY A 41 -11.46 -9.21 -8.26
N GLU A 42 -10.92 -9.22 -9.48
CA GLU A 42 -10.77 -8.02 -10.32
C GLU A 42 -12.13 -7.36 -10.63
N SER A 43 -13.12 -8.14 -11.08
CA SER A 43 -14.46 -7.62 -11.39
C SER A 43 -15.17 -7.04 -10.15
N PHE A 44 -14.96 -7.65 -8.98
CA PHE A 44 -15.47 -7.13 -7.71
C PHE A 44 -14.78 -5.82 -7.34
N ALA A 45 -13.46 -5.74 -7.55
CA ALA A 45 -12.69 -4.54 -7.27
C ALA A 45 -13.14 -3.37 -8.14
N GLU A 46 -13.34 -3.62 -9.44
CA GLU A 46 -13.85 -2.62 -10.39
C GLU A 46 -15.25 -2.13 -10.01
N ALA A 47 -16.17 -3.03 -9.66
CA ALA A 47 -17.53 -2.64 -9.25
C ALA A 47 -17.52 -1.74 -8.00
N LEU A 48 -16.69 -2.07 -7.01
CA LEU A 48 -16.51 -1.25 -5.81
C LEU A 48 -15.89 0.10 -6.12
N HIS A 49 -14.89 0.13 -7.00
CA HIS A 49 -14.26 1.38 -7.41
C HIS A 49 -15.22 2.29 -8.17
N ILE A 50 -16.01 1.74 -9.12
CA ILE A 50 -17.07 2.46 -9.86
C ILE A 50 -18.14 3.00 -8.91
N LYS A 51 -18.47 2.25 -7.85
CA LYS A 51 -19.40 2.73 -6.81
C LYS A 51 -18.88 3.95 -6.05
N GLY A 52 -17.58 4.23 -6.11
CA GLY A 52 -16.95 5.42 -5.53
C GLY A 52 -16.03 5.13 -4.35
N ILE A 53 -15.65 3.87 -4.12
CA ILE A 53 -14.60 3.54 -3.15
C ILE A 53 -13.24 3.95 -3.75
N PRO A 54 -12.50 4.87 -3.10
CA PRO A 54 -11.28 5.42 -3.68
C PRO A 54 -10.18 4.37 -3.91
N TYR A 55 -10.02 3.44 -2.96
CA TYR A 55 -8.97 2.43 -3.00
C TYR A 55 -9.55 1.03 -2.82
N VAL A 56 -9.21 0.11 -3.73
CA VAL A 56 -9.61 -1.30 -3.60
C VAL A 56 -8.40 -2.20 -3.79
N VAL A 57 -8.04 -2.96 -2.75
CA VAL A 57 -6.98 -3.96 -2.80
C VAL A 57 -7.61 -5.31 -3.12
N PHE A 58 -7.08 -6.05 -4.09
CA PHE A 58 -7.69 -7.30 -4.58
C PHE A 58 -6.65 -8.28 -5.08
N TRP A 59 -7.05 -9.53 -5.33
CA TRP A 59 -6.17 -10.54 -5.92
C TRP A 59 -6.71 -10.95 -7.30
N LYS A 60 -5.86 -10.90 -8.34
CA LYS A 60 -6.25 -11.29 -9.70
C LYS A 60 -6.32 -12.80 -9.89
N ASN A 61 -5.46 -13.53 -9.21
CA ASN A 61 -5.28 -14.97 -9.39
C ASN A 61 -5.63 -15.71 -8.09
N ALA A 62 -5.62 -17.04 -8.13
CA ALA A 62 -5.66 -17.85 -6.92
C ALA A 62 -4.39 -17.62 -6.07
N PHE A 63 -4.55 -17.68 -4.76
CA PHE A 63 -3.46 -17.47 -3.80
C PHE A 63 -3.64 -18.39 -2.59
N SER A 64 -2.53 -18.66 -1.89
CA SER A 64 -2.56 -19.48 -0.68
C SER A 64 -3.04 -18.67 0.52
N GLN A 65 -3.65 -19.34 1.49
CA GLN A 65 -3.99 -18.73 2.78
C GLN A 65 -2.76 -18.12 3.48
N TYR A 66 -1.57 -18.72 3.28
CA TYR A 66 -0.31 -18.19 3.81
C TYR A 66 0.01 -16.80 3.22
N ALA A 67 -0.03 -16.68 1.89
CA ALA A 67 0.16 -15.41 1.17
C ALA A 67 -0.84 -14.35 1.63
N ALA A 68 -2.14 -14.72 1.68
CA ALA A 68 -3.22 -13.86 2.13
C ALA A 68 -2.97 -13.31 3.53
N CYS A 69 -2.62 -14.22 4.46
CA CYS A 69 -2.41 -13.88 5.86
C CYS A 69 -1.23 -12.93 6.02
N HIS A 70 -0.10 -13.20 5.34
CA HIS A 70 1.08 -12.33 5.41
C HIS A 70 0.77 -10.91 4.95
N PHE A 71 0.18 -10.77 3.77
CA PHE A 71 -0.15 -9.46 3.24
C PHE A 71 -1.15 -8.73 4.14
N ARG A 72 -2.24 -9.40 4.54
CA ARG A 72 -3.26 -8.81 5.43
C ARG A 72 -2.67 -8.30 6.73
N GLN A 73 -1.79 -9.08 7.37
CA GLN A 73 -1.16 -8.68 8.64
C GLN A 73 -0.23 -7.48 8.45
N ALA A 74 0.58 -7.46 7.40
CA ALA A 74 1.46 -6.34 7.09
C ALA A 74 0.63 -5.07 6.81
N PHE A 75 -0.35 -5.17 5.92
CA PHE A 75 -1.22 -4.05 5.57
C PHE A 75 -1.97 -3.49 6.77
N PHE A 76 -2.61 -4.35 7.56
CA PHE A 76 -3.34 -3.95 8.75
C PHE A 76 -2.43 -3.30 9.80
N SER A 77 -1.23 -3.82 10.00
CA SER A 77 -0.26 -3.25 10.94
C SER A 77 0.16 -1.83 10.54
N VAL A 78 0.38 -1.57 9.25
CA VAL A 78 0.77 -0.24 8.76
C VAL A 78 -0.38 0.76 8.91
N VAL A 79 -1.59 0.37 8.50
CA VAL A 79 -2.79 1.21 8.61
C VAL A 79 -3.14 1.53 10.08
N GLN A 80 -2.89 0.61 11.00
CA GLN A 80 -3.16 0.83 12.43
C GLN A 80 -2.07 1.62 13.16
N SER A 81 -0.80 1.43 12.81
CA SER A 81 0.32 2.06 13.52
C SER A 81 0.57 3.50 13.10
N SER A 82 0.08 3.90 11.92
CA SER A 82 0.36 5.21 11.32
C SER A 82 -0.86 5.75 10.59
N CYS A 83 -1.01 7.08 10.56
CA CYS A 83 -1.98 7.74 9.68
C CYS A 83 -1.42 7.84 8.25
N THR A 84 -0.92 6.72 7.70
CA THR A 84 -0.35 6.68 6.35
C THR A 84 -1.43 6.64 5.29
N HIS A 85 -1.11 7.21 4.14
CA HIS A 85 -1.99 7.14 2.98
C HIS A 85 -2.11 5.68 2.51
N THR A 86 -3.28 5.26 2.04
CA THR A 86 -3.54 3.88 1.63
C THR A 86 -2.55 3.38 0.58
N TRP A 87 -2.15 4.25 -0.33
CA TRP A 87 -1.15 3.94 -1.35
C TRP A 87 0.18 3.49 -0.74
N ASP A 88 0.69 4.23 0.25
CA ASP A 88 1.96 3.92 0.91
C ASP A 88 1.85 2.66 1.76
N ALA A 89 0.72 2.51 2.48
CA ALA A 89 0.44 1.34 3.28
C ALA A 89 0.41 0.06 2.42
N PHE A 90 -0.21 0.15 1.24
CA PHE A 90 -0.23 -0.95 0.28
C PHE A 90 1.17 -1.30 -0.20
N HIS A 91 1.96 -0.33 -0.66
CA HIS A 91 3.30 -0.60 -1.19
C HIS A 91 4.24 -1.17 -0.13
N LEU A 92 4.15 -0.70 1.12
CA LEU A 92 4.93 -1.25 2.22
C LEU A 92 4.53 -2.70 2.52
N ALA A 93 3.22 -2.99 2.55
CA ALA A 93 2.71 -4.34 2.73
C ALA A 93 3.07 -5.26 1.55
N HIS A 94 3.02 -4.74 0.33
CA HIS A 94 3.37 -5.46 -0.90
C HIS A 94 4.86 -5.84 -0.91
N ALA A 95 5.75 -4.92 -0.55
CA ALA A 95 7.18 -5.21 -0.43
C ALA A 95 7.46 -6.29 0.63
N SER A 96 6.73 -6.28 1.76
CA SER A 96 6.80 -7.34 2.76
C SER A 96 6.33 -8.69 2.17
N PHE A 97 5.21 -8.69 1.45
CA PHE A 97 4.71 -9.87 0.76
C PHE A 97 5.71 -10.43 -0.25
N GLU A 98 6.31 -9.59 -1.10
CA GLU A 98 7.31 -10.04 -2.08
C GLU A 98 8.50 -10.71 -1.39
N LEU A 99 8.99 -10.14 -0.30
CA LEU A 99 10.11 -10.69 0.46
C LEU A 99 9.80 -12.06 1.07
N TYR A 100 8.61 -12.23 1.67
CA TYR A 100 8.28 -13.42 2.47
C TYR A 100 7.50 -14.50 1.71
N CYS A 101 6.81 -14.15 0.63
CA CYS A 101 5.91 -15.04 -0.10
C CYS A 101 6.37 -15.34 -1.53
N VAL A 102 7.06 -14.40 -2.19
CA VAL A 102 7.55 -14.59 -3.57
C VAL A 102 9.01 -15.02 -3.59
N GLN A 103 9.88 -14.28 -2.89
CA GLN A 103 11.33 -14.51 -2.90
C GLN A 103 11.76 -15.69 -2.01
N ASN A 104 10.92 -16.10 -1.04
CA ASN A 104 11.20 -17.21 -0.14
C ASN A 104 10.58 -18.52 -0.69
N SER A 105 11.15 -19.01 -1.78
CA SER A 105 10.62 -20.05 -2.68
C SER A 105 10.61 -21.49 -2.15
N GLN A 106 10.68 -21.73 -0.83
CA GLN A 106 10.50 -23.08 -0.27
C GLN A 106 9.03 -23.54 -0.22
N VAL A 107 8.06 -22.70 -0.65
CA VAL A 107 6.62 -22.91 -0.40
C VAL A 107 5.73 -22.77 -1.66
N LEU A 108 6.27 -22.42 -2.82
CA LEU A 108 5.49 -22.28 -4.06
C LEU A 108 5.50 -23.60 -4.88
N PRO A 109 4.36 -24.04 -5.45
CA PRO A 109 4.35 -25.13 -6.41
C PRO A 109 5.12 -24.70 -7.65
N ASN A 110 6.24 -25.37 -7.88
CA ASN A 110 7.05 -25.24 -9.07
C ASN A 110 6.23 -25.80 -10.24
N ASP A 111 5.67 -24.97 -11.11
CA ASP A 111 5.34 -25.29 -12.52
C ASP A 111 4.58 -24.12 -13.20
N SER A 112 5.28 -23.05 -13.59
CA SER A 112 5.04 -22.37 -14.87
C SER A 112 6.09 -21.30 -15.11
N ASN A 113 6.81 -21.45 -16.21
CA ASN A 113 8.00 -20.70 -16.58
C ASN A 113 7.67 -19.35 -17.29
N ASP A 114 6.53 -18.69 -16.99
CA ASP A 114 6.03 -17.53 -17.77
C ASP A 114 5.18 -16.49 -16.98
N ALA A 115 5.27 -16.38 -15.65
CA ALA A 115 4.40 -15.45 -14.89
C ALA A 115 5.09 -14.78 -13.69
N ASP A 116 6.19 -14.08 -13.92
CA ASP A 116 7.02 -13.48 -12.86
C ASP A 116 6.61 -12.04 -12.47
N SER A 117 5.42 -11.54 -12.88
CA SER A 117 5.06 -10.13 -12.62
C SER A 117 3.62 -9.84 -12.20
N ASP A 118 2.75 -10.83 -12.00
CA ASP A 118 1.34 -10.60 -11.64
C ASP A 118 0.89 -11.48 -10.45
N MET A 119 1.87 -11.98 -9.68
CA MET A 119 1.63 -12.83 -8.52
C MET A 119 1.61 -11.96 -7.25
N GLY A 120 0.41 -11.53 -6.84
CA GLY A 120 0.26 -10.75 -5.62
C GLY A 120 -1.08 -10.03 -5.50
N PRO A 121 -1.25 -9.26 -4.42
CA PRO A 121 -2.35 -8.33 -4.30
C PRO A 121 -2.10 -7.11 -5.18
N HIS A 122 -3.16 -6.57 -5.76
CA HIS A 122 -3.20 -5.38 -6.61
C HIS A 122 -3.97 -4.27 -5.93
N LEU A 123 -3.72 -3.03 -6.33
CA LEU A 123 -4.41 -1.84 -5.85
C LEU A 123 -5.07 -1.10 -7.02
N LEU A 124 -6.39 -0.93 -6.95
CA LEU A 124 -7.11 0.09 -7.71
C LEU A 124 -7.17 1.38 -6.92
N GLY A 125 -6.90 2.50 -7.57
CA GLY A 125 -6.93 3.84 -7.00
C GLY A 125 -5.79 4.70 -7.52
N ASP A 126 -5.88 6.00 -7.29
CA ASP A 126 -4.88 6.94 -7.79
C ASP A 126 -3.67 7.04 -6.85
N CYS A 127 -2.48 7.05 -7.46
CA CYS A 127 -1.23 7.37 -6.77
C CYS A 127 -1.27 8.78 -6.21
N LEU A 128 -0.82 8.94 -4.97
CA LEU A 128 -0.72 10.25 -4.34
C LEU A 128 0.33 11.09 -5.07
N LYS A 129 -0.09 12.23 -5.64
CA LYS A 129 0.82 13.18 -6.27
C LYS A 129 1.41 14.08 -5.20
N ILE A 130 2.57 13.70 -4.68
CA ILE A 130 3.35 14.54 -3.77
C ILE A 130 4.25 15.42 -4.64
N ASN A 131 3.95 16.72 -4.68
CA ASN A 131 4.88 17.70 -5.24
C ASN A 131 5.89 18.02 -4.14
N VAL A 132 7.10 17.50 -4.27
CA VAL A 132 8.23 17.93 -3.46
C VAL A 132 8.96 18.97 -4.29
N ASP A 133 8.90 20.22 -3.86
CA ASP A 133 9.70 21.25 -4.49
C ASP A 133 11.18 20.87 -4.31
N PRO A 134 12.00 20.95 -5.38
CA PRO A 134 13.42 20.71 -5.25
C PRO A 134 13.99 21.69 -4.22
N PRO A 135 14.99 21.28 -3.41
CA PRO A 135 15.64 22.21 -2.50
C PRO A 135 16.16 23.40 -3.30
N GLU A 136 15.85 24.61 -2.84
CA GLU A 136 16.42 25.83 -3.41
C GLU A 136 17.95 25.66 -3.38
N MET A 137 18.59 25.58 -4.55
CA MET A 137 20.03 25.78 -4.60
C MET A 137 20.23 27.20 -4.14
N GLY A 138 20.75 27.38 -2.93
CA GLY A 138 21.16 28.68 -2.44
C GLY A 138 21.98 29.35 -3.54
N GLU A 139 21.48 30.48 -4.03
CA GLU A 139 22.30 31.37 -4.82
C GLU A 139 23.54 31.65 -3.96
N GLU A 140 24.72 31.47 -4.55
CA GLU A 140 25.99 31.76 -3.89
C GLU A 140 25.86 33.11 -3.19
N GLU A 141 26.17 33.09 -1.89
CA GLU A 141 26.12 34.23 -0.96
C GLU A 141 26.41 35.56 -1.66
N ASP A 142 25.36 36.34 -1.92
CA ASP A 142 25.46 37.79 -1.87
C ASP A 142 24.57 38.23 -0.70
N GLU A 143 25.26 38.75 0.32
CA GLU A 143 24.75 39.20 1.60
C GLU A 143 23.56 40.16 1.47
N ASP A 144 22.70 40.14 2.49
CA ASP A 144 21.53 40.98 2.74
C ASP A 144 20.24 40.58 2.01
N ASP A 145 19.41 39.76 2.67
CA ASP A 145 18.10 40.27 3.10
C ASP A 145 17.41 39.35 4.13
N GLU A 146 16.76 40.04 5.06
CA GLU A 146 16.17 39.59 6.30
C GLU A 146 15.01 38.58 6.16
N GLU A 147 14.89 37.70 7.16
CA GLU A 147 13.63 37.16 7.69
C GLU A 147 12.48 36.87 6.69
N SER A 148 12.44 35.67 6.11
CA SER A 148 11.16 34.99 5.81
C SER A 148 11.32 33.50 5.45
N SER A 149 11.94 32.69 6.30
CA SER A 149 11.84 31.21 6.19
C SER A 149 10.53 30.71 6.83
N GLY A 150 9.41 31.06 6.20
CA GLY A 150 8.09 30.64 6.63
C GLY A 150 7.83 29.15 6.34
N ASN A 151 7.77 28.35 7.41
CA ASN A 151 7.02 27.08 7.53
C ASN A 151 7.40 25.87 6.63
N LEU A 152 8.67 25.65 6.32
CA LEU A 152 9.09 24.32 5.84
C LEU A 152 9.36 23.39 7.05
N PRO A 153 8.96 22.10 7.00
CA PRO A 153 9.31 21.14 8.04
C PRO A 153 10.84 21.07 8.16
N SER A 154 11.34 20.99 9.40
CA SER A 154 12.77 21.01 9.74
C SER A 154 13.50 19.76 9.25
N ILE A 155 13.72 19.64 7.93
CA ILE A 155 14.50 18.59 7.31
C ILE A 155 15.91 19.15 7.11
N GLN A 156 16.86 18.70 7.93
CA GLN A 156 18.27 19.05 7.82
C GLN A 156 19.04 17.83 7.28
N ILE A 157 19.56 17.95 6.06
CA ILE A 157 20.39 16.91 5.45
C ILE A 157 21.85 17.29 5.74
N HIS A 158 22.54 16.47 6.54
CA HIS A 158 23.96 16.63 6.79
C HIS A 158 24.73 15.74 5.79
N ASP A 159 25.29 16.34 4.72
CA ASP A 159 26.11 15.64 3.72
C ASP A 159 27.62 15.92 3.88
N ASP A 160 27.99 16.66 4.94
CA ASP A 160 29.34 17.19 5.13
C ASP A 160 30.35 16.14 5.63
N GLU A 161 29.87 14.95 6.01
CA GLU A 161 30.71 13.80 6.38
C GLU A 161 30.43 12.60 5.46
N VAL A 162 31.37 12.34 4.55
CA VAL A 162 31.31 11.26 3.52
C VAL A 162 31.14 9.84 4.09
N ASN A 163 31.17 9.68 5.41
CA ASN A 163 31.04 8.39 6.08
C ASN A 163 29.64 8.13 6.66
N LEU A 164 28.80 9.14 6.89
CA LEU A 164 27.47 8.96 7.49
C LEU A 164 26.48 10.03 7.03
N ARG A 165 25.39 9.61 6.38
CA ARG A 165 24.23 10.45 6.04
C ARG A 165 23.05 10.08 6.92
N PHE A 166 22.54 11.03 7.72
CA PHE A 166 21.35 10.83 8.55
C PHE A 166 20.18 11.64 8.00
N LEU A 167 18.99 11.02 7.99
CA LEU A 167 17.71 11.71 7.78
C LEU A 167 16.96 11.69 9.11
N ILE A 168 16.77 12.86 9.72
CA ILE A 168 16.02 13.02 10.96
C ILE A 168 14.63 13.56 10.60
N CYS A 169 13.60 12.73 10.75
CA CYS A 169 12.21 13.10 10.52
C CYS A 169 11.46 13.21 11.86
N GLY A 170 10.99 14.40 12.21
CA GLY A 170 10.19 14.61 13.41
C GLY A 170 10.10 16.08 13.81
N ALA A 171 9.15 16.42 14.67
CA ALA A 171 9.10 17.75 15.26
C ALA A 171 10.31 17.97 16.19
N PRO A 172 10.85 19.19 16.29
CA PRO A 172 11.91 19.50 17.25
C PRO A 172 11.48 19.11 18.66
N SER A 173 12.29 18.31 19.35
CA SER A 173 12.06 18.00 20.76
C SER A 173 12.35 19.27 21.58
N THR A 174 11.35 19.82 22.26
CA THR A 174 11.56 20.86 23.26
C THR A 174 12.04 20.21 24.56
N VAL A 175 13.37 20.16 24.76
CA VAL A 175 13.97 19.83 26.06
C VAL A 175 14.22 21.11 26.83
#